data_AF-A0A7Y2BLS4-F1
#
_entry.id   AF-A0A7Y2BLS4-F1
#
_cell.length_a   1.000
_cell.length_b   1.000
_cell.length_c   1.000
_cell.angle_alpha   90.00
_cell.angle_beta   90.00
_cell.angle_gamma   90.00
#
_symmetry.space_group_name_H-M   'P 1'
#
loop_
_entity.id
_entity.type
_entity.pdbx_description
1 polymer ?
#
loop_
_entity_poly.entity_id
_entity_poly.type
_entity_poly.pdbx_seq_one_letter_code
_entity_poly.pdbx_strand_id
1 'polypeptide(L)'
;MRSRFGPGSGLIGFALGFLLMFGTVSTGCGRTIGQDLPAGLMSFPIAIDLSVDEDAEGEPKYLYVTSSNFALQWNSGNVQSYDLDKVLEAIQTGCTGAGVDNSCLQADFEGDLNEPACICDPINDDNCTPIPPDRCSVVPANLRFRDPGAALRLIPVEGLIRGEVSIGSFSDGMGVSTDGRRIYVPVRSDSNLTFIDVDEEGQLSCGGAFGQPHTCTSTYRTGSAELVNP
;
A
#
# COMPACT_ATOMS: atom_id res chain seq x y z
N MET A 1 -83.42 47.97 -33.29
CA MET A 1 -83.88 47.15 -34.43
C MET A 1 -83.36 45.73 -34.24
N ARG A 2 -84.24 44.72 -34.45
CA ARG A 2 -84.07 43.24 -34.56
C ARG A 2 -82.65 42.64 -34.40
N SER A 3 -82.39 41.48 -33.80
CA SER A 3 -83.20 40.40 -33.20
C SER A 3 -82.27 39.26 -32.69
N ARG A 4 -82.70 38.58 -31.62
CA ARG A 4 -82.71 37.11 -31.39
C ARG A 4 -81.42 36.26 -31.26
N PHE A 5 -81.42 35.54 -30.11
CA PHE A 5 -81.02 34.14 -29.84
C PHE A 5 -79.56 33.69 -30.01
N GLY A 6 -78.89 33.43 -28.87
CA GLY A 6 -78.88 32.10 -28.22
C GLY A 6 -77.88 31.05 -28.72
N PRO A 7 -77.42 30.13 -27.85
CA PRO A 7 -76.01 29.74 -27.74
C PRO A 7 -75.72 28.27 -28.12
N GLY A 8 -74.44 27.90 -28.24
CA GLY A 8 -74.04 26.48 -28.25
C GLY A 8 -72.62 26.16 -28.69
N SER A 9 -71.73 25.96 -27.71
CA SER A 9 -70.75 24.86 -27.57
C SER A 9 -69.77 24.50 -28.70
N GLY A 10 -68.47 24.51 -28.36
CA GLY A 10 -67.42 23.81 -29.12
C GLY A 10 -66.09 23.77 -28.37
N LEU A 11 -65.81 22.62 -27.74
CA LEU A 11 -64.53 21.97 -27.44
C LEU A 11 -63.23 22.73 -27.76
N ILE A 12 -62.27 22.73 -26.82
CA ILE A 12 -60.83 22.51 -27.08
C ILE A 12 -60.16 22.19 -25.72
N GLY A 13 -59.70 20.95 -25.56
CA GLY A 13 -58.72 20.56 -24.53
C GLY A 13 -57.36 20.45 -25.21
N PHE A 14 -56.43 21.33 -24.87
CA PHE A 14 -55.04 21.28 -25.34
C PHE A 14 -54.11 20.83 -24.21
N ALA A 15 -53.46 19.69 -24.47
CA ALA A 15 -52.05 19.41 -24.19
C ALA A 15 -51.48 19.78 -22.81
N LEU A 16 -51.70 18.90 -21.82
CA LEU A 16 -50.75 18.69 -20.73
C LEU A 16 -49.75 17.62 -21.19
N GLY A 17 -48.50 17.99 -21.45
CA GLY A 17 -47.48 17.04 -21.90
C GLY A 17 -46.14 17.70 -22.17
N PHE A 18 -45.78 18.71 -21.38
CA PHE A 18 -44.47 19.33 -21.38
C PHE A 18 -43.97 19.27 -19.93
N LEU A 19 -42.69 18.95 -19.74
CA LEU A 19 -41.97 18.66 -18.49
C LEU A 19 -42.07 17.21 -18.00
N LEU A 20 -41.13 16.37 -18.45
CA LEU A 20 -40.40 15.38 -17.62
C LEU A 20 -39.40 14.59 -18.50
N MET A 21 -38.49 15.28 -19.20
CA MET A 21 -37.41 14.65 -19.96
C MET A 21 -36.10 15.43 -19.81
N PHE A 22 -35.68 15.67 -18.56
CA PHE A 22 -34.31 16.07 -18.22
C PHE A 22 -33.96 15.52 -16.84
N GLY A 23 -33.92 14.19 -16.72
CA GLY A 23 -33.27 13.51 -15.61
C GLY A 23 -31.81 13.30 -15.96
N THR A 24 -30.99 14.32 -15.78
CA THR A 24 -29.53 14.21 -15.80
C THR A 24 -29.09 13.25 -14.70
N VAL A 25 -28.77 12.01 -15.07
CA VAL A 25 -27.94 11.14 -14.22
C VAL A 25 -26.51 11.65 -14.36
N SER A 26 -26.23 12.77 -13.70
CA SER A 26 -24.88 13.12 -13.31
C SER A 26 -24.52 12.24 -12.11
N THR A 27 -24.30 10.95 -12.35
CA THR A 27 -23.34 10.22 -11.53
C THR A 27 -21.99 10.82 -11.87
N GLY A 28 -21.70 11.99 -11.28
CA GLY A 28 -20.33 12.47 -11.19
C GLY A 28 -19.51 11.31 -10.68
N CYS A 29 -18.38 11.06 -11.32
CA CYS A 29 -17.42 10.02 -10.94
C CYS A 29 -17.38 9.99 -9.41
N GLY A 30 -17.93 8.92 -8.83
CA GLY A 30 -17.91 8.75 -7.39
C GLY A 30 -16.46 8.88 -7.01
N ARG A 31 -16.12 9.86 -6.16
CA ARG A 31 -14.80 9.93 -5.54
C ARG A 31 -14.57 8.53 -5.01
N THR A 32 -13.75 7.73 -5.68
CA THR A 32 -13.32 6.44 -5.15
C THR A 32 -12.50 6.82 -3.94
N ILE A 33 -13.14 6.79 -2.78
CA ILE A 33 -12.46 6.80 -1.50
C ILE A 33 -11.51 5.60 -1.62
N GLY A 34 -10.20 5.87 -1.67
CA GLY A 34 -9.20 4.82 -1.86
C GLY A 34 -9.43 3.69 -0.86
N GLN A 35 -9.02 2.48 -1.23
CA GLN A 35 -9.14 1.32 -0.35
C GLN A 35 -8.12 1.42 0.79
N ASP A 36 -8.37 0.70 1.88
CA ASP A 36 -7.37 0.57 2.94
C ASP A 36 -6.18 -0.23 2.41
N LEU A 37 -4.98 0.24 2.71
CA LEU A 37 -3.75 -0.43 2.30
C LEU A 37 -3.64 -1.77 3.04
N PRO A 38 -3.50 -2.91 2.33
CA PRO A 38 -3.31 -4.20 2.97
C PRO A 38 -2.04 -4.23 3.82
N ALA A 39 -2.11 -4.85 5.00
CA ALA A 39 -0.96 -5.02 5.87
C ALA A 39 0.17 -5.78 5.15
N GLY A 40 1.41 -5.33 5.38
CA GLY A 40 2.60 -5.86 4.76
C GLY A 40 2.85 -5.38 3.32
N LEU A 41 1.88 -4.72 2.67
CA LEU A 41 2.06 -4.21 1.32
C LEU A 41 2.89 -2.94 1.31
N MET A 42 3.99 -2.96 0.55
CA MET A 42 4.79 -1.78 0.25
C MET A 42 4.31 -1.17 -1.08
N SER A 43 3.68 -0.01 -1.03
CA SER A 43 3.13 0.66 -2.22
C SER A 43 3.81 2.01 -2.46
N PHE A 44 4.67 2.10 -3.47
CA PHE A 44 5.58 3.23 -3.74
C PHE A 44 6.46 3.59 -2.52
N PRO A 45 7.50 2.81 -2.23
CA PRO A 45 8.49 3.21 -1.24
C PRO A 45 9.16 4.51 -1.68
N ILE A 46 9.23 5.49 -0.76
CA ILE A 46 9.76 6.83 -1.03
C ILE A 46 10.99 7.16 -0.19
N ALA A 47 11.13 6.53 0.97
CA ALA A 47 12.21 6.77 1.89
C ALA A 47 12.51 5.50 2.68
N ILE A 48 13.79 5.31 2.98
CA ILE A 48 14.30 4.27 3.86
C ILE A 48 15.27 4.90 4.85
N ASP A 49 15.34 4.35 6.06
CA ASP A 49 16.31 4.75 7.08
C ASP A 49 16.58 3.56 8.01
N LEU A 50 17.72 3.57 8.68
CA LEU A 50 18.15 2.48 9.55
C LEU A 50 17.86 2.80 11.02
N SER A 51 17.68 1.76 11.84
CA SER A 51 17.62 1.95 13.29
C SER A 51 18.95 2.46 13.84
N VAL A 52 18.84 3.26 14.90
CA VAL A 52 20.00 3.61 15.73
C VAL A 52 20.39 2.45 16.65
N ASP A 53 19.45 1.55 16.97
CA ASP A 53 19.77 0.34 17.73
C ASP A 53 20.65 -0.59 16.92
N GLU A 54 21.75 -0.99 17.55
CA GLU A 54 22.74 -1.91 16.99
C GLU A 54 22.63 -3.30 17.64
N ASP A 55 22.99 -4.33 16.88
CA ASP A 55 23.17 -5.71 17.34
C ASP A 55 24.50 -5.91 18.11
N ALA A 56 24.90 -7.16 18.33
CA ALA A 56 26.13 -7.46 19.07
C ALA A 56 27.40 -7.13 18.26
N GLU A 57 27.26 -7.00 16.94
CA GLU A 57 28.29 -6.75 15.96
C GLU A 57 28.42 -5.24 15.63
N GLY A 58 27.48 -4.42 16.10
CA GLY A 58 27.44 -2.98 15.86
C GLY A 58 26.66 -2.60 14.60
N GLU A 59 25.86 -3.52 14.04
CA GLU A 59 25.07 -3.29 12.83
C GLU A 59 23.62 -2.92 13.20
N PRO A 60 22.94 -2.07 12.41
CA PRO A 60 21.54 -1.72 12.66
C PRO A 60 20.61 -2.93 12.65
N LYS A 61 19.71 -3.00 13.62
CA LYS A 61 18.73 -4.10 13.75
C LYS A 61 17.53 -4.01 12.82
N TYR A 62 17.09 -2.79 12.50
CA TYR A 62 15.85 -2.57 11.77
C TYR A 62 16.03 -1.64 10.57
N LEU A 63 15.28 -1.94 9.50
CA LEU A 63 15.13 -1.08 8.34
C LEU A 63 13.72 -0.48 8.36
N TYR A 64 13.62 0.84 8.42
CA TYR A 64 12.36 1.53 8.27
C TYR A 64 12.12 1.84 6.80
N VAL A 65 10.90 1.61 6.34
CA VAL A 65 10.47 1.93 4.98
C VAL A 65 9.20 2.75 5.06
N THR A 66 9.23 3.96 4.49
CA THR A 66 8.03 4.77 4.28
C THR A 66 7.54 4.57 2.85
N SER A 67 6.27 4.23 2.72
CA SER A 67 5.58 4.14 1.44
C SER A 67 4.50 5.21 1.34
N SER A 68 4.27 5.69 0.12
CA SER A 68 3.33 6.79 -0.16
C SER A 68 2.30 6.37 -1.20
N ASN A 69 1.07 6.81 -1.05
CA ASN A 69 0.04 6.48 -2.03
C ASN A 69 -0.02 7.53 -3.17
N PHE A 70 0.69 7.27 -4.28
CA PHE A 70 0.62 8.10 -5.48
C PHE A 70 -0.36 7.61 -6.55
N ALA A 71 -0.75 6.32 -6.52
CA ALA A 71 -1.66 5.74 -7.51
C ALA A 71 -3.15 6.00 -7.24
N LEU A 72 -3.49 6.65 -6.12
CA LEU A 72 -4.86 6.92 -5.67
C LEU A 72 -5.73 5.67 -5.43
N GLN A 73 -5.16 4.47 -5.62
CA GLN A 73 -5.83 3.21 -5.31
C GLN A 73 -6.08 3.08 -3.81
N TRP A 74 -5.10 3.48 -3.00
CA TRP A 74 -5.17 3.42 -1.54
C TRP A 74 -5.62 4.76 -0.97
N ASN A 75 -5.94 4.82 0.31
CA ASN A 75 -6.28 6.06 1.01
C ASN A 75 -5.16 6.53 1.97
N SER A 76 -4.10 5.75 2.12
CA SER A 76 -3.04 5.93 3.10
C SER A 76 -1.69 5.51 2.54
N GLY A 77 -0.62 6.09 3.08
CA GLY A 77 0.71 5.50 3.05
C GLY A 77 0.92 4.64 4.30
N ASN A 78 2.09 4.01 4.41
CA ASN A 78 2.49 3.33 5.64
C ASN A 78 3.96 3.56 5.96
N VAL A 79 4.30 3.32 7.22
CA VAL A 79 5.67 3.11 7.66
C VAL A 79 5.76 1.69 8.21
N GLN A 80 6.75 0.96 7.74
CA GLN A 80 7.01 -0.42 8.12
C GLN A 80 8.40 -0.53 8.72
N SER A 81 8.54 -1.32 9.78
CA SER A 81 9.81 -1.69 10.40
C SER A 81 10.14 -3.12 10.04
N TYR A 82 11.23 -3.33 9.32
CA TYR A 82 11.73 -4.64 8.87
C TYR A 82 12.85 -5.11 9.78
N ASP A 83 12.84 -6.40 10.13
CA ASP A 83 13.89 -7.08 10.88
C ASP A 83 15.07 -7.41 9.94
N LEU A 84 16.21 -6.72 10.10
CA LEU A 84 17.32 -6.81 9.16
C LEU A 84 17.99 -8.19 9.17
N ASP A 85 18.12 -8.83 10.33
CA ASP A 85 18.67 -10.18 10.43
C ASP A 85 17.86 -11.15 9.58
N LYS A 86 16.53 -11.08 9.67
CA LYS A 86 15.64 -11.91 8.86
C LYS A 86 15.71 -11.59 7.38
N VAL A 87 15.83 -10.31 7.01
CA VAL A 87 16.01 -9.92 5.60
C VAL A 87 17.30 -10.52 5.05
N LEU A 88 18.40 -10.37 5.77
CA LEU A 88 19.72 -10.84 5.34
C LEU A 88 19.78 -12.36 5.30
N GLU A 89 19.26 -13.06 6.31
CA GLU A 89 19.17 -14.51 6.33
C GLU A 89 18.35 -15.02 5.13
N ALA A 90 17.21 -14.41 4.84
CA ALA A 90 16.37 -14.80 3.71
C ALA A 90 17.03 -14.55 2.34
N ILE A 91 17.79 -13.47 2.20
CA ILE A 91 18.58 -13.22 0.98
C ILE A 91 19.67 -14.28 0.82
N GLN A 92 20.40 -14.59 1.89
CA GLN A 92 21.53 -15.53 1.85
C GLN A 92 21.08 -16.98 1.64
N THR A 93 19.99 -17.40 2.28
CA THR A 93 19.50 -18.79 2.24
C THR A 93 18.47 -19.04 1.15
N GLY A 94 17.71 -18.02 0.76
CA GLY A 94 16.57 -18.15 -0.15
C GLY A 94 16.81 -17.59 -1.56
N CYS A 95 17.56 -16.49 -1.69
CA CYS A 95 17.81 -15.85 -2.98
C CYS A 95 19.18 -16.22 -3.58
N THR A 96 20.21 -16.32 -2.74
CA THR A 96 21.56 -16.61 -3.21
C THR A 96 21.64 -18.06 -3.69
N GLY A 97 21.96 -18.25 -4.97
CA GLY A 97 21.97 -19.59 -5.57
C GLY A 97 20.59 -20.16 -5.85
N ALA A 98 19.51 -19.36 -5.81
CA ALA A 98 18.18 -19.83 -6.18
C ALA A 98 18.10 -20.19 -7.67
N GLY A 99 17.39 -21.26 -7.99
CA GLY A 99 17.10 -21.69 -9.36
C GLY A 99 15.64 -22.06 -9.55
N VAL A 100 15.19 -22.00 -10.82
CA VAL A 100 13.88 -22.51 -11.26
C VAL A 100 14.09 -23.70 -12.19
N ASP A 101 13.33 -24.77 -11.96
CA ASP A 101 13.36 -25.94 -12.82
C ASP A 101 12.86 -25.59 -14.23
N ASN A 102 13.58 -26.06 -15.25
CA ASN A 102 13.30 -25.76 -16.65
C ASN A 102 11.90 -26.21 -17.10
N SER A 103 11.29 -27.21 -16.45
CA SER A 103 9.91 -27.62 -16.73
C SER A 103 8.90 -26.54 -16.34
N CYS A 104 9.19 -25.74 -15.31
CA CYS A 104 8.33 -24.64 -14.88
C CYS A 104 8.49 -23.37 -15.71
N LEU A 105 9.53 -23.28 -16.53
CA LEU A 105 9.77 -22.15 -17.44
C LEU A 105 9.15 -22.35 -18.83
N GLN A 106 8.43 -23.45 -19.05
CA GLN A 106 7.77 -23.72 -20.33
C GLN A 106 6.55 -22.83 -20.52
N ALA A 107 6.25 -22.50 -21.79
CA ALA A 107 5.17 -21.56 -22.13
C ALA A 107 3.77 -22.09 -21.80
N ASP A 108 3.63 -23.40 -21.62
CA ASP A 108 2.40 -24.11 -21.26
C ASP A 108 2.33 -24.50 -19.78
N PHE A 109 3.30 -24.06 -18.96
CA PHE A 109 3.25 -24.31 -17.52
C PHE A 109 2.10 -23.55 -16.88
N GLU A 110 1.15 -24.30 -16.30
CA GLU A 110 0.03 -23.77 -15.51
C GLU A 110 0.32 -24.00 -14.02
N GLY A 111 1.05 -23.08 -13.38
CA GLY A 111 1.39 -23.15 -11.95
C GLY A 111 2.13 -21.91 -11.44
N ASP A 112 2.45 -21.87 -10.14
CA ASP A 112 3.30 -20.83 -9.54
C ASP A 112 4.76 -21.28 -9.51
N LEU A 113 5.66 -20.44 -10.02
CA LEU A 113 7.12 -20.69 -10.01
C LEU A 113 7.71 -20.83 -8.60
N ASN A 114 6.97 -20.42 -7.56
CA ASN A 114 7.36 -20.52 -6.16
C ASN A 114 6.91 -21.82 -5.48
N GLU A 115 6.23 -22.71 -6.19
CA GLU A 115 5.89 -24.02 -5.66
C GLU A 115 7.15 -24.88 -5.46
N PRO A 116 7.17 -25.77 -4.44
CA PRO A 116 8.33 -26.62 -4.17
C PRO A 116 8.80 -27.46 -5.35
N ALA A 117 7.90 -27.79 -6.29
CA ALA A 117 8.22 -28.54 -7.50
C ALA A 117 9.06 -27.76 -8.52
N CYS A 118 9.05 -26.43 -8.45
CA CYS A 118 9.77 -25.54 -9.36
C CYS A 118 11.09 -25.04 -8.78
N ILE A 119 11.39 -25.34 -7.52
CA ILE A 119 12.62 -24.91 -6.85
C ILE A 119 13.71 -25.97 -7.08
N CYS A 120 14.87 -25.52 -7.56
CA CYS A 120 16.04 -26.37 -7.79
C CYS A 120 17.34 -25.66 -7.40
N ASP A 121 18.43 -26.42 -7.30
CA ASP A 121 19.78 -25.92 -7.06
C ASP A 121 20.59 -25.90 -8.37
N PRO A 122 20.94 -24.70 -8.90
CA PRO A 122 21.65 -24.57 -10.17
C PRO A 122 23.09 -25.13 -10.15
N ILE A 123 23.63 -25.46 -8.98
CA ILE A 123 24.96 -26.08 -8.84
C ILE A 123 24.85 -27.60 -8.97
N ASN A 124 23.79 -28.20 -8.43
CA ASN A 124 23.66 -29.65 -8.29
C ASN A 124 22.66 -30.29 -9.26
N ASP A 125 21.72 -29.52 -9.81
CA ASP A 125 20.65 -30.00 -10.68
C ASP A 125 20.89 -29.61 -12.15
N ASP A 126 20.93 -30.61 -13.04
CA ASP A 126 21.23 -30.42 -14.47
C ASP A 126 20.15 -29.62 -15.24
N ASN A 127 18.90 -29.61 -14.75
CA ASN A 127 17.74 -28.96 -15.39
C ASN A 127 17.31 -27.67 -14.68
N CYS A 128 18.26 -26.95 -14.10
CA CYS A 128 17.98 -25.79 -13.28
C CYS A 128 18.50 -24.50 -13.92
N THR A 129 17.64 -23.50 -14.05
CA THR A 129 18.03 -22.17 -14.51
C THR A 129 18.24 -21.26 -13.29
N PRO A 130 19.43 -20.66 -13.11
CA PRO A 130 19.70 -19.76 -12.00
C PRO A 130 18.85 -18.50 -12.10
N ILE A 131 18.34 -18.04 -10.96
CA ILE A 131 17.54 -16.83 -10.84
C ILE A 131 18.50 -15.65 -10.62
N PRO A 132 18.46 -14.62 -11.48
CA PRO A 132 19.21 -13.39 -11.24
C PRO A 132 18.80 -12.75 -9.89
N PRO A 133 19.74 -12.19 -9.12
CA PRO A 133 19.44 -11.62 -7.80
C PRO A 133 18.35 -10.52 -7.83
N ASP A 134 18.21 -9.79 -8.94
CA ASP A 134 17.21 -8.76 -9.16
C ASP A 134 15.79 -9.31 -9.43
N ARG A 135 15.63 -10.63 -9.59
CA ARG A 135 14.34 -11.32 -9.77
C ARG A 135 13.95 -12.16 -8.55
N CYS A 136 14.62 -11.99 -7.42
CA CYS A 136 14.26 -12.57 -6.13
C CYS A 136 13.79 -11.48 -5.16
N SER A 137 12.65 -11.71 -4.49
CA SER A 137 12.07 -10.79 -3.52
C SER A 137 11.83 -11.49 -2.19
N VAL A 138 12.33 -10.90 -1.10
CA VAL A 138 11.97 -11.29 0.27
C VAL A 138 10.70 -10.57 0.67
N VAL A 139 9.70 -11.31 1.13
CA VAL A 139 8.34 -10.79 1.36
C VAL A 139 7.79 -11.28 2.71
N PRO A 140 6.90 -10.52 3.37
CA PRO A 140 6.21 -11.02 4.55
C PRO A 140 5.40 -12.27 4.21
N ALA A 141 5.45 -13.32 5.02
CA ALA A 141 4.77 -14.59 4.74
C ALA A 141 3.25 -14.47 4.57
N ASN A 142 2.64 -13.45 5.18
CA ASN A 142 1.20 -13.20 5.10
C ASN A 142 0.81 -12.27 3.93
N LEU A 143 1.78 -11.76 3.17
CA LEU A 143 1.51 -10.85 2.07
C LEU A 143 0.92 -11.63 0.89
N ARG A 144 -0.24 -11.19 0.43
CA ARG A 144 -0.92 -11.78 -0.74
C ARG A 144 -0.73 -10.87 -1.95
N PHE A 145 -0.01 -11.36 -2.94
CA PHE A 145 0.13 -10.67 -4.22
C PHE A 145 -1.09 -10.97 -5.10
N ARG A 146 -1.60 -9.93 -5.77
CA ARG A 146 -2.49 -10.12 -6.91
C ARG A 146 -1.71 -10.54 -8.15
N ASP A 147 -0.51 -9.97 -8.30
CA ASP A 147 0.46 -10.25 -9.36
C ASP A 147 1.85 -9.95 -8.77
N PRO A 148 2.78 -10.92 -8.70
CA PRO A 148 4.14 -10.70 -8.23
C PRO A 148 4.99 -9.87 -9.22
N GLY A 149 4.45 -9.56 -10.40
CA GLY A 149 5.09 -8.73 -11.40
C GLY A 149 6.32 -9.43 -12.00
N ALA A 150 7.47 -8.77 -11.93
CA ALA A 150 8.71 -9.29 -12.51
C ALA A 150 9.46 -10.29 -11.61
N ALA A 151 9.06 -10.46 -10.35
CA ALA A 151 9.70 -11.39 -9.43
C ALA A 151 9.48 -12.84 -9.90
N LEU A 152 10.58 -13.59 -10.08
CA LEU A 152 10.53 -15.03 -10.35
C LEU A 152 10.52 -15.85 -9.06
N ARG A 153 11.14 -15.32 -8.01
CA ARG A 153 11.26 -15.98 -6.71
C ARG A 153 10.77 -15.06 -5.60
N LEU A 154 9.91 -15.60 -4.75
CA LEU A 154 9.41 -15.00 -3.53
C LEU A 154 9.86 -15.85 -2.34
N ILE A 155 10.52 -15.22 -1.38
CA ILE A 155 10.91 -15.84 -0.12
C ILE A 155 9.98 -15.31 0.99
N PRO A 156 8.92 -16.06 1.34
CA PRO A 156 8.03 -15.67 2.42
C PRO A 156 8.73 -15.84 3.78
N VAL A 157 8.74 -14.78 4.59
CA VAL A 157 9.39 -14.78 5.91
C VAL A 157 8.40 -14.38 7.01
N GLU A 158 8.31 -15.20 8.05
CA GLU A 158 7.46 -14.93 9.20
C GLU A 158 8.08 -13.88 10.15
N GLY A 159 7.26 -12.93 10.59
CA GLY A 159 7.70 -11.84 11.45
C GLY A 159 8.81 -11.00 10.82
N LEU A 160 8.82 -10.88 9.48
CA LEU A 160 9.72 -9.99 8.74
C LEU A 160 9.48 -8.52 9.10
N ILE A 161 8.21 -8.16 9.31
CA ILE A 161 7.79 -6.83 9.74
C ILE A 161 7.54 -6.86 11.24
N ARG A 162 8.24 -6.01 11.99
CA ARG A 162 8.13 -5.85 13.45
C ARG A 162 7.00 -4.92 13.86
N GLY A 163 6.67 -3.97 13.00
CA GLY A 163 5.56 -3.04 13.19
C GLY A 163 5.20 -2.34 11.89
N GLU A 164 3.93 -2.00 11.77
CA GLU A 164 3.39 -1.23 10.65
C GLU A 164 2.36 -0.24 11.18
N VAL A 165 2.43 1.00 10.69
CA VAL A 165 1.41 2.02 10.97
C VAL A 165 1.00 2.73 9.68
N SER A 166 -0.28 3.06 9.57
CA SER A 166 -0.82 3.80 8.43
C SER A 166 -0.73 5.30 8.68
N ILE A 167 -0.20 6.01 7.70
CA ILE A 167 -0.05 7.47 7.67
C ILE A 167 -0.94 8.07 6.59
N GLY A 168 -1.05 9.41 6.56
CA GLY A 168 -1.73 10.10 5.46
C GLY A 168 -1.02 9.86 4.11
N SER A 169 -1.71 10.23 3.02
CA SER A 169 -1.17 10.07 1.66
C SER A 169 -0.16 11.16 1.30
N PHE A 170 0.65 10.92 0.26
CA PHE A 170 1.62 11.90 -0.25
C PHE A 170 2.68 12.29 0.80
N SER A 171 3.26 11.29 1.48
CA SER A 171 4.52 11.48 2.19
C SER A 171 5.65 11.74 1.19
N ASP A 172 6.63 12.55 1.61
CA ASP A 172 7.77 12.96 0.76
C ASP A 172 9.14 12.51 1.31
N GLY A 173 9.21 12.05 2.56
CA GLY A 173 10.45 11.63 3.18
C GLY A 173 10.24 10.97 4.54
N MET A 174 11.35 10.66 5.20
CA MET A 174 11.40 10.14 6.56
C MET A 174 12.72 10.54 7.21
N GLY A 175 12.75 10.69 8.54
CA GLY A 175 13.98 10.74 9.31
C GLY A 175 13.82 10.15 10.70
N VAL A 176 14.81 9.39 11.14
CA VAL A 176 14.87 8.80 12.48
C VAL A 176 15.53 9.76 13.47
N SER A 177 15.01 9.84 14.69
CA SER A 177 15.59 10.63 15.78
C SER A 177 16.95 10.07 16.20
N THR A 178 17.80 10.91 16.78
CA THR A 178 19.15 10.52 17.21
C THR A 178 19.17 9.47 18.32
N ASP A 179 18.07 9.31 19.07
CA ASP A 179 17.88 8.27 20.08
C ASP A 179 17.17 7.01 19.53
N GLY A 180 16.83 7.00 18.24
CA GLY A 180 16.13 5.91 17.57
C GLY A 180 14.67 5.71 18.01
N ARG A 181 14.15 6.53 18.93
CA ARG A 181 12.82 6.32 19.53
C ARG A 181 11.68 6.97 18.75
N ARG A 182 11.97 7.76 17.71
CA ARG A 182 10.96 8.46 16.95
C ARG A 182 11.30 8.57 15.47
N ILE A 183 10.31 8.30 14.63
CA ILE A 183 10.36 8.52 13.18
C ILE A 183 9.51 9.74 12.85
N TYR A 184 10.04 10.63 12.01
CA TYR A 184 9.35 11.82 11.53
C TYR A 184 9.05 11.71 10.05
N VAL A 185 7.79 11.91 9.68
CA VAL A 185 7.29 11.77 8.31
C VAL A 185 6.52 13.03 7.92
N PRO A 186 7.03 13.86 6.99
CA PRO A 186 6.25 14.95 6.40
C PRO A 186 5.17 14.36 5.48
N VAL A 187 3.91 14.70 5.74
CA VAL A 187 2.75 14.22 4.99
C VAL A 187 2.02 15.41 4.37
N ARG A 188 2.07 15.54 3.05
CA ARG A 188 1.48 16.71 2.36
C ARG A 188 -0.03 16.76 2.41
N SER A 189 -0.73 15.62 2.34
CA SER A 189 -2.21 15.62 2.39
C SER A 189 -2.75 16.28 3.65
N ASP A 190 -2.00 16.15 4.75
CA ASP A 190 -2.43 16.57 6.07
C ASP A 190 -1.82 17.91 6.48
N SER A 191 -0.86 18.42 5.70
CA SER A 191 -0.07 19.62 6.03
C SER A 191 0.59 19.57 7.41
N ASN A 192 0.91 18.35 7.86
CA ASN A 192 1.41 18.08 9.19
C ASN A 192 2.69 17.24 9.11
N LEU A 193 3.52 17.38 10.13
CA LEU A 193 4.55 16.40 10.47
C LEU A 193 3.88 15.29 11.29
N THR A 194 3.87 14.08 10.75
CA THR A 194 3.48 12.89 11.52
C THR A 194 4.72 12.37 12.22
N PHE A 195 4.61 12.03 13.50
CA PHE A 195 5.66 11.33 14.22
C PHE A 195 5.16 9.98 14.72
N ILE A 196 6.07 9.02 14.79
CA ILE A 196 5.79 7.63 15.17
C ILE A 196 6.81 7.27 16.23
N ASP A 197 6.35 6.78 17.37
CA ASP A 197 7.24 6.29 18.42
C ASP A 197 7.67 4.85 18.10
N VAL A 198 8.88 4.50 18.53
CA VAL A 198 9.54 3.22 18.27
C VAL A 198 10.04 2.62 19.58
N ASP A 199 9.72 1.35 19.85
CA ASP A 199 10.21 0.62 21.02
C ASP A 199 11.53 -0.14 20.74
N GLU A 200 12.10 -0.75 21.77
CA GLU A 200 13.41 -1.43 21.69
C GLU A 200 13.37 -2.67 20.79
N GLU A 201 12.17 -3.19 20.53
CA GLU A 201 11.88 -4.31 19.65
C GLU A 201 11.59 -3.91 18.19
N GLY A 202 11.78 -2.62 17.87
CA GLY A 202 11.56 -2.05 16.54
C GLY A 202 10.08 -1.97 16.15
N GLN A 203 9.16 -2.11 17.09
CA GLN A 203 7.74 -1.98 16.85
C GLN A 203 7.34 -0.50 16.80
N LEU A 204 6.29 -0.22 16.03
CA LEU A 204 5.84 1.13 15.74
C LEU A 204 4.54 1.43 16.48
N SER A 205 4.39 2.67 16.97
CA SER A 205 3.13 3.20 17.45
C SER A 205 2.96 4.68 17.15
N CYS A 206 1.73 5.07 16.78
CA CYS A 206 1.32 6.47 16.64
C CYS A 206 -0.10 6.69 17.19
N GLY A 207 -0.34 6.15 18.38
CA GLY A 207 -1.61 6.27 19.12
C GLY A 207 -2.41 4.98 19.22
N GLY A 208 -1.84 3.85 18.78
CA GLY A 208 -2.32 2.50 19.05
C GLY A 208 -1.34 1.69 19.91
N ALA A 209 -1.55 0.37 20.00
CA ALA A 209 -0.60 -0.53 20.64
C ALA A 209 0.62 -0.77 19.74
N PHE A 210 1.80 -0.91 20.33
CA PHE A 210 3.02 -1.30 19.61
C PHE A 210 2.83 -2.65 18.90
N GLY A 211 3.35 -2.73 17.67
CA GLY A 211 3.37 -3.94 16.85
C GLY A 211 2.03 -4.31 16.21
N GLN A 212 0.93 -3.62 16.57
CA GLN A 212 -0.38 -3.83 15.95
C GLN A 212 -0.60 -2.82 14.83
N PRO A 213 -1.03 -3.23 13.62
CA PRO A 213 -1.38 -2.30 12.56
C PRO A 213 -2.49 -1.34 12.98
N HIS A 214 -2.24 -0.03 12.85
CA HIS A 214 -3.23 1.01 13.12
C HIS A 214 -2.92 2.31 12.35
N THR A 215 -3.93 3.15 12.19
CA THR A 215 -3.79 4.49 11.61
C THR A 215 -3.36 5.50 12.68
N CYS A 216 -2.39 6.35 12.34
CA CYS A 216 -1.90 7.36 13.27
C CYS A 216 -2.98 8.34 13.70
N THR A 217 -3.07 8.58 15.00
CA THR A 217 -4.05 9.49 15.60
C THR A 217 -3.62 10.95 15.46
N SER A 218 -4.55 11.88 15.69
CA SER A 218 -4.27 13.33 15.57
C SER A 218 -3.22 13.84 16.57
N THR A 219 -3.08 13.21 17.74
CA THR A 219 -2.06 13.58 18.75
C THR A 219 -0.64 13.36 18.23
N TYR A 220 -0.45 12.47 17.26
CA TYR A 220 0.83 12.16 16.62
C TYR A 220 1.08 12.98 15.35
N ARG A 221 0.29 14.03 15.15
CA ARG A 221 0.40 14.95 14.01
C ARG A 221 0.57 16.35 14.56
N THR A 222 1.66 17.00 14.17
CA THR A 222 1.92 18.40 14.55
C THR A 222 2.07 19.23 13.29
N GLY A 223 1.29 20.29 13.19
CA GLY A 223 1.32 21.24 12.09
C GLY A 223 0.17 22.21 12.19
N SER A 224 0.22 23.25 11.37
CA SER A 224 -0.76 24.31 11.35
C SER A 224 -1.80 24.04 10.28
N ALA A 225 -2.58 22.96 10.41
CA ALA A 225 -3.67 22.65 9.48
C ALA A 225 -4.64 23.85 9.29
N GLU A 226 -4.81 24.68 10.32
CA GLU A 226 -5.56 25.95 10.27
C GLU A 226 -4.96 27.03 9.36
N LEU A 227 -3.66 26.98 9.03
CA LEU A 227 -2.99 27.96 8.16
C LEU A 227 -2.95 27.55 6.69
N VAL A 228 -3.32 26.31 6.35
CA VAL A 228 -3.15 25.79 4.97
C VAL A 228 -4.42 25.91 4.12
N ASN A 229 -5.58 26.17 4.73
CA ASN A 229 -6.79 26.62 4.03
C ASN A 229 -7.53 27.70 4.86
N PRO A 230 -7.19 28.99 4.70
CA PRO A 230 -8.05 30.08 5.14
C PRO A 230 -9.32 30.23 4.28
#